data_AF-A0A4P9K501-F1
#
_entry.id   AF-A0A4P9K501-F1
#
_cell.length_a   1.000
_cell.length_b   1.000
_cell.length_c   1.000
_cell.angle_alpha   90.00
_cell.angle_beta   90.00
_cell.angle_gamma   90.00
#
_symmetry.space_group_name_H-M   'P 1'
#
loop_
_entity.id
_entity.type
_entity.pdbx_description
1 polymer ?
#
loop_
_entity_poly.entity_id
_entity_poly.type
_entity_poly.pdbx_seq_one_letter_code
_entity_poly.pdbx_strand_id
1 'polypeptide(L)'
;MKNLLLKLFSPILTPLENSEGDYQYAPSHRTVLKIMGILFLIVAGVTLYFSLKIDQMAGLFPMVLFGGIGLICLGVAYLGSDKAVAKIWRNRN
;
A
#
# COMPACT_ATOMS: atom_id res chain seq x y z
N MET A 1 -17.88 3.82 -8.61
CA MET A 1 -17.16 2.78 -7.84
C MET A 1 -15.81 3.25 -7.28
N LYS A 2 -15.03 4.10 -7.97
CA LYS A 2 -13.80 4.73 -7.41
C LYS A 2 -14.04 5.44 -6.08
N ASN A 3 -15.19 6.10 -5.91
CA ASN A 3 -15.55 6.80 -4.68
C ASN A 3 -15.68 5.90 -3.44
N LEU A 4 -16.03 4.62 -3.59
CA LEU A 4 -16.12 3.69 -2.45
C LEU A 4 -14.74 3.26 -1.96
N LEU A 5 -13.84 2.96 -2.90
CA LEU A 5 -12.44 2.66 -2.59
C LEU A 5 -11.72 3.90 -2.04
N LEU A 6 -11.98 5.09 -2.59
CA LEU A 6 -11.49 6.37 -2.05
C LEU A 6 -12.03 6.63 -0.64
N LYS A 7 -13.28 6.26 -0.35
CA LYS A 7 -13.88 6.42 0.99
C LYS A 7 -13.32 5.41 2.00
N LEU A 8 -12.96 4.20 1.56
CA LEU A 8 -12.31 3.19 2.39
C LEU A 8 -10.85 3.56 2.72
N PHE A 9 -10.13 4.12 1.75
CA PHE A 9 -8.76 4.60 1.92
C PHE A 9 -8.68 6.08 2.37
N SER A 10 -9.82 6.77 2.49
CA SER A 10 -9.94 8.16 2.95
C SER A 10 -9.20 8.46 4.24
N PRO A 11 -9.28 7.67 5.33
CA PRO A 11 -8.57 7.99 6.58
C PRO A 11 -7.05 7.95 6.45
N ILE A 12 -6.52 7.28 5.42
CA ILE A 12 -5.09 7.22 5.12
C ILE A 12 -4.72 8.32 4.11
N LEU A 13 -5.57 8.54 3.11
CA LEU A 13 -5.36 9.51 2.04
C LEU A 13 -5.54 10.96 2.51
N THR A 14 -6.53 11.26 3.35
CA THR A 14 -6.78 12.62 3.85
C THR A 14 -5.60 13.22 4.62
N PRO A 15 -4.97 12.55 5.60
CA PRO A 15 -3.77 13.10 6.22
C PRO A 15 -2.61 13.15 5.22
N LEU A 16 -2.54 12.25 4.23
CA LEU A 16 -1.50 12.28 3.20
C LEU A 16 -1.65 13.47 2.23
N GLU A 17 -2.88 13.87 1.91
CA GLU A 17 -3.19 14.95 0.96
C GLU A 17 -3.28 16.34 1.62
N ASN A 18 -3.75 16.43 2.87
CA ASN A 18 -3.89 17.69 3.62
C ASN A 18 -2.57 18.22 4.20
N SER A 19 -1.41 17.72 3.78
CA SER A 19 -0.16 18.31 4.24
C SER A 19 0.11 19.66 3.55
N GLU A 20 0.49 20.65 4.34
CA GLU A 20 1.03 21.92 3.87
C GLU A 20 2.53 21.76 3.59
N GLY A 21 2.97 22.12 2.39
CA GLY A 21 4.36 21.98 1.94
C GLY A 21 4.48 21.99 0.41
N ASP A 22 5.64 22.38 -0.11
CA ASP A 22 5.98 22.23 -1.52
C ASP A 22 6.31 20.75 -1.81
N TYR A 23 5.81 20.22 -2.93
CA TYR A 23 5.93 18.80 -3.26
C TYR A 23 6.66 18.62 -4.59
N GLN A 24 7.88 18.10 -4.54
CA GLN A 24 8.51 17.55 -5.73
C GLN A 24 8.00 16.13 -5.96
N TYR A 25 7.09 16.01 -6.93
CA TYR A 25 6.60 14.71 -7.40
C TYR A 25 7.53 14.14 -8.46
N ALA A 26 7.94 12.88 -8.28
CA ALA A 26 8.58 12.10 -9.32
C ALA A 26 7.71 10.86 -9.63
N PRO A 27 7.39 10.60 -10.92
CA PRO A 27 6.51 9.49 -11.32
C PRO A 27 7.09 8.11 -10.99
N SER A 28 8.41 8.00 -10.79
CA SER A 28 9.08 6.79 -10.33
C SER A 28 8.59 6.31 -8.96
N HIS A 29 8.20 7.22 -8.06
CA HIS A 29 7.74 6.90 -6.71
C HIS A 29 6.44 6.09 -6.74
N ARG A 30 5.58 6.39 -7.72
CA ARG A 30 4.35 5.65 -7.95
C ARG A 30 4.62 4.25 -8.49
N THR A 31 5.60 4.09 -9.37
CA THR A 31 6.02 2.79 -9.91
C THR A 31 6.59 1.89 -8.82
N VAL A 32 7.46 2.43 -7.95
CA VAL A 32 8.02 1.66 -6.84
C VAL A 32 6.92 1.23 -5.86
N LEU A 33 5.96 2.09 -5.56
CA LEU A 33 4.84 1.75 -4.67
C LEU A 33 3.96 0.62 -5.23
N LYS A 34 3.74 0.59 -6.55
CA LYS A 34 3.05 -0.54 -7.22
C LYS A 34 3.87 -1.82 -7.12
N ILE A 35 5.17 -1.76 -7.41
CA ILE A 35 6.07 -2.93 -7.35
C ILE A 35 6.09 -3.50 -5.93
N MET A 36 6.18 -2.65 -4.90
CA MET A 36 6.14 -3.09 -3.51
C MET A 36 4.80 -3.70 -3.12
N GLY A 37 3.69 -3.11 -3.55
CA GLY A 37 2.38 -3.69 -3.32
C GLY A 37 2.24 -5.10 -3.91
N ILE A 38 2.75 -5.31 -5.13
CA ILE A 38 2.77 -6.62 -5.78
C ILE A 38 3.69 -7.59 -5.02
N LEU A 39 4.90 -7.16 -4.64
CA LEU A 39 5.84 -7.98 -3.87
C LEU A 39 5.21 -8.46 -2.56
N PHE A 40 4.58 -7.57 -1.79
CA PHE A 40 3.92 -7.94 -0.55
C PHE A 40 2.74 -8.90 -0.75
N LEU A 41 1.99 -8.77 -1.85
CA LEU A 41 0.96 -9.76 -2.21
C LEU A 41 1.55 -11.13 -2.55
N ILE A 42 2.68 -11.17 -3.27
CA ILE A 42 3.38 -12.43 -3.55
C ILE A 42 3.82 -13.08 -2.25
N VAL A 43 4.44 -12.32 -1.34
CA VAL A 43 4.85 -12.85 -0.02
C VAL A 43 3.63 -13.36 0.75
N ALA A 44 2.52 -12.61 0.79
CA ALA A 44 1.30 -13.03 1.46
C ALA A 44 0.74 -14.35 0.86
N GLY A 45 0.77 -14.49 -0.47
CA GLY A 45 0.34 -15.71 -1.16
C GLY A 45 1.23 -16.92 -0.87
N VAL A 46 2.55 -16.74 -0.89
CA VAL A 46 3.51 -17.79 -0.52
C VAL A 46 3.31 -18.20 0.93
N THR A 47 3.11 -17.22 1.82
CA THR A 47 2.89 -17.46 3.25
C THR A 47 1.60 -18.27 3.47
N LEU A 48 0.51 -17.93 2.76
CA LEU A 48 -0.73 -18.70 2.78
C LEU A 48 -0.52 -20.13 2.30
N TYR A 49 0.20 -20.32 1.19
CA TYR A 49 0.47 -21.64 0.62
C TYR A 49 1.23 -22.53 1.62
N PHE A 50 2.29 -22.02 2.24
CA PHE A 50 3.03 -22.76 3.27
C PHE A 50 2.20 -22.99 4.54
N SER A 51 1.39 -22.01 4.95
CA SER A 51 0.49 -22.15 6.11
C SER A 51 -0.50 -23.29 5.94
N LEU A 52 -1.10 -23.42 4.74
CA LEU A 52 -2.00 -24.52 4.39
C LEU A 52 -1.28 -25.87 4.28
N LYS A 53 -0.02 -25.88 3.80
CA LYS A 53 0.76 -27.11 3.68
C LYS A 53 1.23 -27.69 5.01
N ILE A 54 1.54 -26.83 5.97
CA ILE A 54 2.06 -27.22 7.29
C ILE A 54 0.91 -27.33 8.32
N ASP A 55 -0.33 -27.03 7.91
CA ASP A 55 -1.54 -26.94 8.75
C ASP A 55 -1.33 -26.04 9.99
N GLN A 56 -0.44 -25.06 9.84
CA GLN A 56 0.02 -24.22 10.94
C GLN A 56 -0.63 -22.86 10.85
N MET A 57 -1.54 -22.60 11.79
CA MET A 57 -2.25 -21.32 11.92
C MET A 57 -1.33 -20.12 12.12
N ALA A 58 -0.08 -20.33 12.57
CA ALA A 58 0.90 -19.27 12.72
C ALA A 58 1.24 -18.57 11.39
N GLY A 59 1.03 -19.21 10.24
CA GLY A 59 1.24 -18.59 8.92
C GLY A 59 0.16 -17.57 8.53
N LEU A 60 -0.98 -17.54 9.22
CA LEU A 60 -2.03 -16.54 8.99
C LEU A 60 -1.60 -15.13 9.39
N PHE A 61 -0.78 -15.00 10.44
CA PHE A 61 -0.32 -13.68 10.91
C PHE A 61 0.49 -12.93 9.84
N PRO A 62 1.60 -13.48 9.31
CA PRO A 62 2.35 -12.82 8.25
C PRO A 62 1.52 -12.66 6.96
N MET A 63 0.61 -13.60 6.66
CA MET A 63 -0.30 -13.46 5.51
C MET A 63 -1.21 -12.23 5.62
N VAL A 64 -1.86 -12.02 6.76
CA VAL A 64 -2.73 -10.85 7.00
C VAL A 64 -1.91 -9.57 7.03
N LEU A 65 -0.73 -9.59 7.66
CA LEU A 65 0.12 -8.42 7.81
C LEU A 65 0.67 -7.95 6.46
N PHE A 66 1.35 -8.82 5.71
CA PHE A 66 1.88 -8.49 4.39
C PHE A 66 0.77 -8.27 3.36
N GLY A 67 -0.32 -9.03 3.43
CA GLY A 67 -1.49 -8.84 2.57
C GLY A 67 -2.15 -7.48 2.79
N GLY A 68 -2.37 -7.09 4.06
CA GLY A 68 -2.92 -5.78 4.42
C GLY A 68 -2.04 -4.63 3.96
N ILE A 69 -0.73 -4.71 4.21
CA ILE A 69 0.24 -3.70 3.76
C ILE A 69 0.28 -3.61 2.23
N GLY A 70 0.31 -4.75 1.54
CA GLY A 70 0.31 -4.81 0.07
C GLY A 70 -0.94 -4.19 -0.54
N LEU A 71 -2.11 -4.44 0.05
CA LEU A 71 -3.38 -3.83 -0.35
C LEU A 71 -3.39 -2.32 -0.11
N ILE A 72 -2.83 -1.83 0.99
CA ILE A 72 -2.70 -0.39 1.26
C ILE A 72 -1.75 0.25 0.24
N CYS A 73 -0.59 -0.36 -0.04
CA CYS A 73 0.36 0.14 -1.04
C CYS A 73 -0.27 0.21 -2.43
N LEU A 74 -0.98 -0.84 -2.87
CA LEU A 74 -1.70 -0.82 -4.15
C LEU A 74 -2.83 0.19 -4.14
N GLY A 75 -3.59 0.28 -3.05
CA GLY A 75 -4.65 1.27 -2.87
C GLY A 75 -4.13 2.69 -3.07
N VAL A 76 -3.05 3.07 -2.37
CA VAL A 76 -2.45 4.40 -2.52
C VAL A 76 -1.80 4.56 -3.90
N ALA A 77 -1.17 3.53 -4.47
CA ALA A 77 -0.58 3.64 -5.80
C ALA A 77 -1.62 3.81 -6.93
N TYR A 78 -2.80 3.19 -6.79
CA TYR A 78 -3.85 3.24 -7.81
C TYR A 78 -4.80 4.43 -7.63
N LEU A 79 -5.17 4.75 -6.39
CA LEU A 79 -6.14 5.79 -6.05
C LEU A 79 -5.54 7.08 -5.48
N GLY A 80 -4.35 7.02 -4.88
CA GLY A 80 -3.74 8.17 -4.24
C GLY A 80 -3.35 9.23 -5.24
N SER A 81 -3.58 10.50 -4.87
CA SER A 81 -3.06 11.65 -5.60
C SER A 81 -1.52 11.66 -5.59
N ASP A 82 -0.93 12.38 -6.55
CA ASP A 82 0.51 12.56 -6.66
C ASP A 82 1.13 13.14 -5.37
N LYS A 83 0.39 13.98 -4.63
CA LYS A 83 0.76 14.45 -3.28
C LYS A 83 0.84 13.33 -2.25
N ALA A 84 -0.13 12.41 -2.24
CA ALA A 84 -0.16 11.32 -1.27
C ALA A 84 1.02 10.36 -1.48
N VAL A 85 1.37 10.09 -2.74
CA VAL A 85 2.54 9.28 -3.10
C VAL A 85 3.84 9.99 -2.72
N ALA A 86 3.97 11.30 -3.00
CA ALA A 86 5.16 12.07 -2.64
C ALA A 86 5.38 12.13 -1.12
N LYS A 87 4.30 12.25 -0.33
CA LYS A 87 4.39 12.29 1.13
C LYS A 87 4.82 10.96 1.76
N ILE A 88 4.40 9.81 1.22
CA ILE A 88 4.91 8.49 1.66
C ILE A 88 6.44 8.45 1.58
N TRP A 89 7.00 9.01 0.51
CA TRP A 89 8.44 9.05 0.29
C TRP A 89 9.14 10.17 1.06
N ARG A 90 8.39 10.98 1.82
CA ARG A 90 8.90 12.08 2.64
C ARG A 90 9.87 12.97 1.85
N ASN A 91 9.55 13.23 0.58
CA ASN A 91 10.30 14.18 -0.23
C ASN A 91 9.95 15.60 0.24
N ARG A 92 10.55 15.99 1.38
CA ARG A 92 10.60 17.36 1.85
C ARG A 92 11.87 17.95 1.26
N ASN A 93 11.70 19.02 0.49
CA ASN A 93 12.82 19.89 0.15
C ASN A 93 13.32 20.56 1.44
#